data_AF-A0A1E7FC11-F1
#
_entry.id   AF-A0A1E7FC11-F1
#
_cell.length_a   1.000
_cell.length_b   1.000
_cell.length_c   1.000
_cell.angle_alpha   90.00
_cell.angle_beta   90.00
_cell.angle_gamma   90.00
#
_symmetry.space_group_name_H-M   'P 1'
#
loop_
_entity.id
_entity.type
_entity.pdbx_description
1 polymer ?
#
loop_
_entity_poly.entity_id
_entity_poly.type
_entity_poly.pdbx_seq_one_letter_code
_entity_poly.pdbx_strand_id
1 'polypeptide(L)'
;MAPLKLVFLAITASVAVAFTPSTSRVQKVTSSTQLYEDFGFDFAEQTYENQPDLLKGEQEYKQYMNIVKEDNMLNKKYNAIGRVRELELLQATIDNGLLSKLEKNGLDLKTIEQLLPLLEQYGLLSVAANNQQLIVNLAAPLLIEGAPILLPVVAGALDIGPTAFFAAAAALAGADYALFANNVNIPFVGLSAGFYLGLLLVPLSAVLAGAGIALGSLKK
;
A
#
# COMPACT_ATOMS: atom_id res chain seq x y z
N MET A 1 -6.81 29.40 -43.48
CA MET A 1 -6.36 28.79 -42.21
C MET A 1 -6.69 27.29 -42.19
N ALA A 2 -6.12 26.49 -43.10
CA ALA A 2 -6.37 25.05 -43.22
C ALA A 2 -5.14 24.11 -43.07
N PRO A 3 -3.85 24.54 -43.11
CA PRO A 3 -2.76 23.57 -43.13
C PRO A 3 -2.44 22.97 -41.75
N LEU A 4 -2.78 23.65 -40.64
CA LEU A 4 -2.43 23.19 -39.29
C LEU A 4 -3.25 21.96 -38.82
N LYS A 5 -4.51 21.85 -39.27
CA LYS A 5 -5.39 20.71 -38.92
C LYS A 5 -4.98 19.41 -39.62
N LEU A 6 -4.36 19.52 -40.79
CA LEU A 6 -3.93 18.37 -41.60
C LEU A 6 -2.63 17.75 -41.05
N VAL A 7 -1.75 18.57 -40.46
CA VAL A 7 -0.55 18.09 -39.76
C VAL A 7 -0.90 17.35 -38.46
N PHE A 8 -1.89 17.82 -37.70
CA PHE A 8 -2.36 17.11 -36.49
C PHE A 8 -3.03 15.76 -36.80
N LEU A 9 -3.71 15.63 -37.94
CA LEU A 9 -4.32 14.37 -38.38
C LEU A 9 -3.27 13.37 -38.89
N ALA A 10 -2.18 13.85 -39.50
CA ALA A 10 -1.10 13.00 -39.99
C ALA A 10 -0.29 12.37 -38.84
N ILE A 11 -0.09 13.09 -37.73
CA ILE A 11 0.66 12.60 -36.57
C ILE A 11 -0.12 11.53 -35.79
N THR A 12 -1.45 11.65 -35.68
CA THR A 12 -2.29 10.65 -35.01
C THR A 12 -2.45 9.36 -35.82
N ALA A 13 -2.40 9.44 -37.15
CA ALA A 13 -2.47 8.26 -38.02
C ALA A 13 -1.16 7.42 -38.03
N SER A 14 0.01 8.05 -37.88
CA SER A 14 1.29 7.34 -37.83
C SER A 14 1.56 6.55 -36.55
N VAL A 15 0.88 6.87 -35.44
CA VAL A 15 0.98 6.09 -34.19
C VAL A 15 0.15 4.81 -34.26
N ALA A 16 -0.90 4.76 -35.07
CA ALA A 16 -1.81 3.61 -35.13
C ALA A 16 -1.23 2.37 -35.84
N VAL A 17 -0.23 2.54 -36.72
CA VAL A 17 0.29 1.44 -37.55
C VAL A 17 1.48 0.72 -36.91
N ALA A 18 2.18 1.34 -35.95
CA ALA A 18 3.30 0.72 -35.24
C ALA A 18 2.87 -0.29 -34.15
N PHE A 19 1.57 -0.42 -33.87
CA PHE A 19 1.01 -1.29 -32.82
C PHE A 19 0.02 -2.33 -33.37
N THR A 20 0.24 -2.83 -34.58
CA THR A 20 -0.50 -4.00 -35.07
C THR A 20 0.04 -5.27 -34.38
N PRO A 21 -0.76 -6.01 -33.58
CA PRO A 21 -0.28 -7.22 -32.95
C PRO A 21 -0.09 -8.32 -34.00
N SER A 22 1.15 -8.78 -34.16
CA SER A 22 1.43 -10.05 -34.84
C SER A 22 0.72 -11.17 -34.07
N THR A 23 -0.23 -11.86 -34.71
CA THR A 23 -0.93 -13.01 -34.14
C THR A 23 0.00 -14.23 -34.13
N SER A 24 0.99 -14.21 -33.25
CA SER A 24 1.78 -15.39 -32.90
C SER A 24 0.99 -16.18 -31.87
N ARG A 25 0.49 -17.36 -32.27
CA ARG A 25 -0.24 -18.28 -31.40
C ARG A 25 0.72 -18.79 -30.32
N VAL A 26 0.78 -18.11 -29.18
CA VAL A 26 1.55 -18.57 -28.01
C VAL A 26 0.83 -19.79 -27.46
N GLN A 27 1.45 -20.96 -27.68
CA GLN A 27 1.01 -22.22 -27.10
C GLN A 27 1.19 -22.10 -25.58
N LYS A 28 0.09 -21.89 -24.86
CA LYS A 28 0.07 -21.76 -23.41
C LYS A 28 0.36 -23.14 -22.81
N VAL A 29 1.65 -23.45 -22.63
CA VAL A 29 2.07 -24.60 -21.82
C VAL A 29 1.73 -24.23 -20.38
N THR A 30 0.61 -24.71 -19.86
CA THR A 30 0.34 -24.70 -18.43
C THR A 30 1.34 -25.64 -17.78
N SER A 31 2.46 -25.10 -17.31
CA SER A 31 3.36 -25.81 -16.41
C SER A 31 2.59 -26.08 -15.11
N SER A 32 2.18 -27.32 -14.88
CA SER A 32 1.58 -27.77 -13.61
C SER A 32 2.66 -28.03 -12.56
N THR A 33 3.70 -27.19 -12.52
CA THR A 33 4.68 -27.24 -11.44
C THR A 33 3.95 -26.72 -10.20
N GLN A 34 3.59 -27.62 -9.30
CA GLN A 34 3.18 -27.22 -7.95
C GLN A 34 4.45 -26.65 -7.31
N LEU A 35 4.51 -25.32 -7.23
CA LEU A 35 5.54 -24.62 -6.48
C LEU A 35 5.21 -24.81 -5.00
N TYR A 36 6.00 -25.61 -4.31
CA TYR A 36 5.96 -25.74 -2.86
C TYR A 36 6.72 -24.56 -2.23
N GLU A 37 6.29 -23.35 -2.58
CA GLU A 37 6.81 -22.11 -2.00
C GLU A 37 6.09 -21.82 -0.69
N ASP A 38 6.86 -21.43 0.31
CA ASP A 38 6.38 -20.97 1.61
C ASP A 38 6.48 -19.46 1.62
N PHE A 39 5.32 -18.79 1.64
CA PHE A 39 5.25 -17.34 1.68
C PHE A 39 5.17 -16.82 3.12
N GLY A 40 5.17 -17.72 4.11
CA GLY A 40 5.15 -17.39 5.53
C GLY A 40 3.76 -16.96 6.00
N PHE A 41 2.69 -17.44 5.38
CA PHE A 41 1.32 -17.11 5.76
C PHE A 41 0.74 -18.13 6.74
N ASP A 42 0.74 -17.78 8.03
CA ASP A 42 0.28 -18.66 9.12
C ASP A 42 -1.22 -19.02 9.02
N PHE A 43 -2.02 -18.24 8.28
CA PHE A 43 -3.47 -18.43 8.15
C PHE A 43 -3.91 -19.26 6.94
N ALA A 44 -3.01 -19.51 5.98
CA ALA A 44 -3.33 -20.15 4.70
C ALA A 44 -2.38 -21.29 4.33
N GLU A 45 -1.27 -21.47 5.06
CA GLU A 45 -0.23 -22.45 4.73
C GLU A 45 -0.03 -23.44 5.89
N GLN A 46 -0.21 -24.73 5.62
CA GLN A 46 0.20 -25.82 6.52
C GLN A 46 1.54 -26.37 6.06
N THR A 47 2.57 -25.60 6.36
CA THR A 47 3.90 -25.70 5.76
C THR A 47 4.65 -26.99 6.13
N TYR A 48 4.50 -27.49 7.36
CA TYR A 48 5.21 -28.69 7.84
C TYR A 48 4.54 -30.02 7.48
N GLU A 49 3.20 -30.05 7.36
CA GLU A 49 2.46 -31.28 7.03
C GLU A 49 2.47 -31.59 5.53
N ASN A 50 2.56 -30.58 4.67
CA ASN A 50 2.41 -30.73 3.21
C ASN A 50 3.72 -30.64 2.40
N GLN A 51 4.89 -30.59 3.05
CA GLN A 51 6.19 -30.49 2.35
C GLN A 51 6.98 -31.81 2.29
N PRO A 52 7.62 -32.12 1.14
CA PRO A 52 8.55 -33.26 1.00
C PRO A 52 9.82 -33.05 1.84
N ASP A 53 10.38 -34.14 2.37
CA ASP A 53 11.52 -34.12 3.32
C ASP A 53 12.76 -33.35 2.83
N LEU A 54 12.94 -33.20 1.51
CA LEU A 54 14.03 -32.42 0.92
C LEU A 54 13.93 -30.91 1.19
N LEU A 55 12.72 -30.34 1.27
CA LEU A 55 12.50 -28.90 1.49
C LEU A 55 12.56 -28.51 2.97
N LYS A 56 12.39 -29.50 3.87
CA LYS A 56 12.52 -29.30 5.33
C LYS A 56 13.91 -28.80 5.70
N GLY A 57 14.95 -29.33 5.05
CA GLY A 57 16.34 -28.88 5.27
C GLY A 57 16.59 -27.42 4.87
N GLU A 58 15.91 -26.91 3.83
CA GLU A 58 16.02 -25.51 3.43
C GLU A 58 15.34 -24.58 4.45
N GLN A 59 14.18 -24.97 4.97
CA GLN A 59 13.50 -24.19 6.02
C GLN A 59 14.24 -24.22 7.35
N GLU A 60 14.72 -25.38 7.79
CA GLU A 60 15.59 -25.49 8.96
C GLU A 60 16.85 -24.64 8.79
N TYR A 61 17.42 -24.60 7.57
CA TYR A 61 18.55 -23.74 7.27
C TYR A 61 18.17 -22.25 7.29
N LYS A 62 17.00 -21.84 6.79
CA LYS A 62 16.50 -20.45 6.90
C LYS A 62 16.28 -20.05 8.36
N GLN A 63 15.72 -20.94 9.18
CA GLN A 63 15.53 -20.74 10.62
C GLN A 63 16.88 -20.64 11.36
N TYR A 64 17.84 -21.52 11.03
CA TYR A 64 19.19 -21.47 11.57
C TYR A 64 19.92 -20.18 11.16
N MET A 65 19.84 -19.80 9.88
CA MET A 65 20.45 -18.57 9.38
C MET A 65 19.83 -17.33 10.03
N ASN A 66 18.54 -17.34 10.39
CA ASN A 66 17.93 -16.28 11.19
C ASN A 66 18.54 -16.16 12.59
N ILE A 67 18.87 -17.27 13.24
CA ILE A 67 19.51 -17.28 14.58
C ILE A 67 20.95 -16.76 14.48
N VAL A 68 21.69 -17.18 13.44
CA VAL A 68 23.10 -16.83 13.26
C VAL A 68 23.29 -15.41 12.74
N LYS A 69 22.40 -14.96 11.84
CA LYS A 69 22.47 -13.64 11.21
C LYS A 69 21.07 -13.20 10.77
N GLU A 70 20.45 -12.33 11.56
CA GLU A 70 19.10 -11.83 11.28
C GLU A 70 18.98 -11.06 9.96
N ASP A 71 20.08 -10.47 9.46
CA ASP A 71 20.16 -9.82 8.14
C ASP A 71 20.94 -10.70 7.16
N ASN A 72 20.32 -11.81 6.75
CA ASN A 72 20.85 -12.72 5.75
C ASN A 72 20.09 -12.53 4.41
N MET A 73 20.75 -12.83 3.28
CA MET A 73 20.13 -12.66 1.95
C MET A 73 18.91 -13.56 1.73
N LEU A 74 18.75 -14.61 2.54
CA LEU A 74 17.69 -15.61 2.43
C LEU A 74 16.41 -15.19 3.18
N ASN A 75 16.53 -14.30 4.16
CA ASN A 75 15.46 -13.76 4.97
C ASN A 75 15.80 -12.33 5.42
N LYS A 76 15.90 -11.42 4.44
CA LYS A 76 16.12 -9.99 4.73
C LYS A 76 14.92 -9.42 5.46
N LYS A 77 15.02 -9.31 6.79
CA LYS A 77 14.07 -8.53 7.58
C LYS A 77 14.28 -7.06 7.29
N TYR A 78 13.21 -6.32 6.96
CA TYR A 78 13.31 -4.88 6.79
C TYR A 78 13.70 -4.22 8.13
N ASN A 79 14.86 -3.56 8.16
CA ASN A 79 15.32 -2.86 9.36
C ASN A 79 14.58 -1.52 9.52
N ALA A 80 13.33 -1.61 9.97
CA ALA A 80 12.47 -0.44 10.18
C ALA A 80 13.13 0.61 11.10
N ILE A 81 13.75 0.18 12.19
CA ILE A 81 14.37 1.10 13.17
C ILE A 81 15.58 1.82 12.57
N GLY A 82 16.42 1.12 11.81
CA GLY A 82 17.54 1.72 11.09
C GLY A 82 17.06 2.75 10.08
N ARG A 83 16.07 2.39 9.26
CA ARG A 83 15.52 3.29 8.22
C ARG A 83 14.81 4.50 8.79
N VAL A 84 14.02 4.35 9.86
CA VAL A 84 13.40 5.47 10.58
C VAL A 84 14.44 6.47 11.07
N ARG A 85 15.59 5.98 11.55
CA ARG A 85 16.71 6.82 11.99
C ARG A 85 17.43 7.48 10.82
N GLU A 86 17.74 6.73 9.77
CA GLU A 86 18.42 7.22 8.57
C GLU A 86 17.61 8.30 7.84
N LEU A 87 16.29 8.13 7.79
CA LEU A 87 15.35 9.09 7.19
C LEU A 87 14.94 10.20 8.17
N GLU A 88 15.48 10.20 9.39
CA GLU A 88 15.21 11.17 10.45
C GLU A 88 13.70 11.43 10.66
N LEU A 89 12.86 10.38 10.55
CA LEU A 89 11.40 10.56 10.49
C LEU A 89 10.82 11.17 11.76
N LEU A 90 11.44 10.91 12.92
CA LEU A 90 11.06 11.53 14.18
C LEU A 90 11.31 13.03 14.16
N GLN A 91 12.45 13.46 13.61
CA GLN A 91 12.78 14.87 13.43
C GLN A 91 11.82 15.51 12.43
N ALA A 92 11.59 14.87 11.28
CA ALA A 92 10.63 15.34 10.29
C ALA A 92 9.20 15.47 10.87
N THR A 93 8.78 14.60 11.78
CA THR A 93 7.48 14.68 12.46
C THR A 93 7.40 15.90 13.38
N ILE A 94 8.49 16.19 14.09
CA ILE A 94 8.63 17.37 14.96
C ILE A 94 8.63 18.66 14.11
N ASP A 95 9.44 18.71 13.06
CA ASP A 95 9.59 19.88 12.18
C ASP A 95 8.28 20.25 11.47
N ASN A 96 7.50 19.24 11.09
CA ASN A 96 6.17 19.44 10.50
C ASN A 96 5.09 19.82 11.55
N GLY A 97 5.44 19.82 12.84
CA GLY A 97 4.53 20.13 13.95
C GLY A 97 3.36 19.15 14.05
N LEU A 98 3.53 17.91 13.60
CA LEU A 98 2.43 16.97 13.40
C LEU A 98 1.65 16.72 14.69
N LEU A 99 2.35 16.56 15.81
CA LEU A 99 1.75 16.33 17.13
C LEU A 99 0.90 17.53 17.58
N SER A 100 1.42 18.75 17.43
CA SER A 100 0.66 19.96 17.77
C SER A 100 -0.60 20.11 16.89
N LYS A 101 -0.54 19.70 15.62
CA LYS A 101 -1.68 19.73 14.71
C LYS A 101 -2.71 18.65 15.03
N LEU A 102 -2.27 17.47 15.47
CA LEU A 102 -3.18 16.42 15.94
C LEU A 102 -3.89 16.83 17.22
N GLU A 103 -3.17 17.43 18.17
CA GLU A 103 -3.75 17.99 19.41
C GLU A 103 -4.79 19.08 19.10
N LYS A 104 -4.49 20.00 18.16
CA LYS A 104 -5.46 21.01 17.68
C LYS A 104 -6.74 20.38 17.10
N ASN A 105 -6.65 19.18 16.55
CA ASN A 105 -7.79 18.43 16.02
C ASN A 105 -8.47 17.53 17.06
N GLY A 106 -8.10 17.61 18.35
CA GLY A 106 -8.76 16.90 19.45
C GLY A 106 -8.15 15.54 19.80
N LEU A 107 -7.04 15.16 19.18
CA LEU A 107 -6.25 13.99 19.55
C LEU A 107 -5.31 14.33 20.71
N ASP A 108 -5.88 14.40 21.91
CA ASP A 108 -5.13 14.52 23.17
C ASP A 108 -4.88 13.13 23.78
N LEU A 109 -3.92 13.02 24.70
CA LEU A 109 -3.61 11.79 25.43
C LEU A 109 -4.85 11.17 26.06
N LYS A 110 -5.71 11.99 26.67
CA LYS A 110 -6.95 11.53 27.28
C LYS A 110 -7.90 10.87 26.26
N THR A 111 -7.95 11.40 25.05
CA THR A 111 -8.74 10.83 23.95
C THR A 111 -8.13 9.51 23.47
N ILE A 112 -6.79 9.45 23.37
CA ILE A 112 -6.08 8.23 22.99
C ILE A 112 -6.31 7.11 24.02
N GLU A 113 -6.27 7.44 25.31
CA GLU A 113 -6.59 6.50 26.40
C GLU A 113 -8.02 5.96 26.30
N GLN A 114 -8.98 6.77 25.85
CA GLN A 114 -10.37 6.34 25.63
C GLN A 114 -10.54 5.55 24.32
N LEU A 115 -9.70 5.80 23.33
CA LEU A 115 -9.70 5.09 22.05
C LEU A 115 -9.11 3.69 22.19
N LEU A 116 -8.11 3.47 23.06
CA LEU A 116 -7.47 2.16 23.27
C LEU A 116 -8.48 1.03 23.58
N PRO A 117 -9.41 1.18 24.55
CA PRO A 117 -10.45 0.19 24.79
C PRO A 117 -11.42 -0.01 23.62
N LEU A 118 -11.76 1.05 22.88
CA LEU A 118 -12.63 0.96 21.71
C LEU A 118 -11.94 0.21 20.56
N LEU A 119 -10.66 0.52 20.31
CA LEU A 119 -9.82 -0.19 19.33
C LEU A 119 -9.73 -1.69 19.65
N GLU A 120 -9.65 -2.05 20.94
CA GLU A 120 -9.68 -3.44 21.39
C GLU A 120 -11.06 -4.08 21.18
N GLN A 121 -12.15 -3.35 21.50
CA GLN A 121 -13.52 -3.81 21.30
C GLN A 121 -13.87 -4.04 19.82
N TYR A 122 -13.34 -3.20 18.93
CA TYR A 122 -13.45 -3.36 17.48
C TYR A 122 -12.43 -4.36 16.91
N GLY A 123 -11.57 -4.95 17.76
CA GLY A 123 -10.59 -5.94 17.36
C GLY A 123 -9.46 -5.41 16.47
N LEU A 124 -9.31 -4.09 16.31
CA LEU A 124 -8.26 -3.50 15.47
C LEU A 124 -6.86 -3.83 16.02
N LEU A 125 -6.69 -3.83 17.34
CA LEU A 125 -5.45 -4.21 18.02
C LEU A 125 -5.12 -5.69 17.81
N SER A 126 -6.11 -6.57 17.91
CA SER A 126 -5.97 -8.00 17.60
C SER A 126 -5.64 -8.24 16.13
N VAL A 127 -6.29 -7.54 15.21
CA VAL A 127 -5.98 -7.58 13.77
C VAL A 127 -4.55 -7.11 13.52
N ALA A 128 -4.11 -6.00 14.13
CA ALA A 128 -2.74 -5.53 13.97
C ALA A 128 -1.71 -6.51 14.56
N ALA A 129 -2.01 -7.11 15.72
CA ALA A 129 -1.15 -8.10 16.38
C ALA A 129 -1.04 -9.40 15.56
N ASN A 130 -2.14 -9.92 15.03
CA ASN A 130 -2.16 -11.15 14.24
C ASN A 130 -1.58 -10.96 12.84
N ASN A 131 -1.53 -9.72 12.33
CA ASN A 131 -0.99 -9.39 11.02
C ASN A 131 0.34 -8.64 11.10
N GLN A 132 1.10 -8.82 12.19
CA GLN A 132 2.40 -8.15 12.39
C GLN A 132 3.35 -8.35 11.21
N GLN A 133 3.38 -9.54 10.60
CA GLN A 133 4.21 -9.79 9.42
C GLN A 133 3.75 -9.00 8.19
N LEU A 134 2.44 -8.84 7.96
CA LEU A 134 1.95 -7.96 6.88
C LEU A 134 2.29 -6.50 7.15
N ILE A 135 2.19 -6.07 8.41
CA ILE A 135 2.57 -4.71 8.79
C ILE A 135 4.06 -4.51 8.58
N VAL A 136 4.91 -5.42 9.04
CA VAL A 136 6.38 -5.27 8.97
C VAL A 136 6.92 -5.46 7.55
N ASN A 137 6.34 -6.34 6.74
CA ASN A 137 6.87 -6.66 5.42
C ASN A 137 6.24 -5.86 4.28
N LEU A 138 5.01 -5.35 4.45
CA LEU A 138 4.29 -4.63 3.41
C LEU A 138 4.02 -3.18 3.81
N ALA A 139 3.41 -2.96 4.96
CA ALA A 139 3.03 -1.60 5.37
C ALA A 139 4.24 -0.76 5.80
N ALA A 140 5.15 -1.33 6.59
CA ALA A 140 6.27 -0.61 7.18
C ALA A 140 7.26 -0.10 6.11
N PRO A 141 7.66 -0.87 5.08
CA PRO A 141 8.52 -0.33 4.02
C PRO A 141 7.81 0.79 3.26
N LEU A 142 6.53 0.63 2.92
CA LEU A 142 5.77 1.65 2.20
C LEU A 142 5.63 2.94 3.00
N LEU A 143 5.30 2.83 4.30
CA LEU A 143 5.10 3.96 5.19
C LEU A 143 6.41 4.64 5.56
N ILE A 144 7.47 3.88 5.87
CA ILE A 144 8.76 4.44 6.31
C ILE A 144 9.49 5.10 5.13
N GLU A 145 9.56 4.44 3.97
CA GLU A 145 10.20 5.02 2.80
C GLU A 145 9.37 6.17 2.20
N GLY A 146 8.04 6.09 2.29
CA GLY A 146 7.13 7.14 1.83
C GLY A 146 6.98 8.32 2.80
N ALA A 147 7.33 8.14 4.07
CA ALA A 147 7.11 9.14 5.13
C ALA A 147 7.73 10.51 4.82
N PRO A 148 8.94 10.67 4.25
CA PRO A 148 9.48 12.00 3.95
C PRO A 148 8.59 12.83 3.01
N ILE A 149 7.86 12.16 2.11
CA ILE A 149 6.93 12.79 1.17
C ILE A 149 5.54 12.93 1.79
N LEU A 150 5.08 11.92 2.53
CA LEU A 150 3.74 11.86 3.10
C LEU A 150 3.57 12.75 4.33
N LEU A 151 4.59 12.88 5.19
CA LEU A 151 4.52 13.63 6.45
C LEU A 151 4.13 15.10 6.23
N PRO A 152 4.74 15.86 5.28
CA PRO A 152 4.30 17.22 5.00
C PRO A 152 2.87 17.30 4.46
N VAL A 153 2.46 16.35 3.62
CA VAL A 153 1.09 16.30 3.06
C VAL A 153 0.06 16.05 4.15
N VAL A 154 0.32 15.07 5.03
CA VAL A 154 -0.55 14.78 6.18
C VAL A 154 -0.56 15.96 7.15
N ALA A 155 0.57 16.57 7.43
CA ALA A 155 0.64 17.76 8.28
C ALA A 155 -0.13 18.95 7.69
N GLY A 156 -0.13 19.13 6.37
CA GLY A 156 -0.95 20.14 5.69
C GLY A 156 -2.44 19.81 5.74
N ALA A 157 -2.81 18.54 5.53
CA ALA A 157 -4.19 18.08 5.65
C ALA A 157 -4.74 18.26 7.08
N LEU A 158 -3.92 18.00 8.10
CA LEU A 158 -4.30 18.22 9.50
C LEU A 158 -4.48 19.70 9.85
N ASP A 159 -3.75 20.63 9.23
CA ASP A 159 -4.00 22.08 9.43
C ASP A 159 -5.39 22.49 8.91
N ILE A 160 -5.82 21.90 7.80
CA ILE A 160 -7.15 22.15 7.21
C ILE A 160 -8.24 21.45 8.05
N GLY A 161 -7.93 20.26 8.59
CA GLY A 161 -8.79 19.48 9.46
C GLY A 161 -9.61 18.42 8.71
N PRO A 162 -10.74 17.96 9.29
CA PRO A 162 -11.51 16.81 8.78
C PRO A 162 -11.92 16.91 7.30
N THR A 163 -12.17 18.12 6.81
CA THR A 163 -12.58 18.38 5.44
C THR A 163 -11.53 17.99 4.40
N ALA A 164 -10.24 18.11 4.71
CA ALA A 164 -9.17 17.67 3.81
C ALA A 164 -9.19 16.15 3.59
N PHE A 165 -9.47 15.39 4.66
CA PHE A 165 -9.57 13.93 4.59
C PHE A 165 -10.81 13.47 3.82
N PHE A 166 -11.96 14.14 4.01
CA PHE A 166 -13.15 13.88 3.20
C PHE A 166 -12.96 14.26 1.73
N ALA A 167 -12.34 15.39 1.45
CA ALA A 167 -12.05 15.82 0.08
C ALA A 167 -11.10 14.84 -0.62
N ALA A 168 -10.05 14.38 0.08
CA ALA A 168 -9.15 13.37 -0.43
C ALA A 168 -9.86 12.01 -0.65
N ALA A 169 -10.71 11.59 0.28
CA ALA A 169 -11.52 10.38 0.12
C ALA A 169 -12.43 10.45 -1.11
N ALA A 170 -13.15 11.57 -1.27
CA ALA A 170 -14.03 11.80 -2.42
C ALA A 170 -13.25 11.85 -3.74
N ALA A 171 -12.06 12.46 -3.74
CA ALA A 171 -11.19 12.50 -4.91
C ALA A 171 -10.69 11.09 -5.30
N LEU A 172 -10.28 10.26 -4.34
CA LEU A 172 -9.84 8.89 -4.62
C LEU A 172 -11.00 8.00 -5.10
N ALA A 173 -12.17 8.09 -4.46
CA ALA A 173 -13.35 7.36 -4.88
C ALA A 173 -13.85 7.81 -6.28
N GLY A 174 -13.81 9.13 -6.53
CA GLY A 174 -14.13 9.69 -7.85
C GLY A 174 -13.13 9.29 -8.93
N ALA A 175 -11.84 9.24 -8.60
CA ALA A 175 -10.80 8.76 -9.50
C ALA A 175 -10.99 7.28 -9.85
N ASP A 176 -11.27 6.44 -8.85
CA ASP A 176 -11.58 5.03 -9.06
C ASP A 176 -12.78 4.84 -9.99
N TYR A 177 -13.90 5.52 -9.68
CA TYR A 177 -15.09 5.50 -10.51
C TYR A 177 -14.80 5.97 -11.95
N ALA A 178 -14.02 7.03 -12.12
CA ALA A 178 -13.63 7.53 -13.45
C ALA A 178 -12.78 6.51 -14.21
N LEU A 179 -11.82 5.85 -13.56
CA LEU A 179 -10.98 4.82 -14.18
C LEU A 179 -11.82 3.60 -14.61
N PHE A 180 -12.77 3.20 -13.78
CA PHE A 180 -13.69 2.10 -14.06
C PHE A 180 -14.67 2.44 -15.18
N ALA A 181 -15.35 3.59 -15.10
CA ALA A 181 -16.36 4.01 -16.09
C ALA A 181 -15.75 4.25 -17.49
N ASN A 182 -14.50 4.72 -17.55
CA ASN A 182 -13.80 4.95 -18.83
C ASN A 182 -13.04 3.72 -19.34
N ASN A 183 -13.15 2.55 -18.69
CA ASN A 183 -12.44 1.32 -19.07
C ASN A 183 -10.94 1.54 -19.31
N VAL A 184 -10.31 2.36 -18.47
CA VAL A 184 -8.89 2.67 -18.59
C VAL A 184 -8.10 1.41 -18.33
N ASN A 185 -7.20 1.03 -19.24
CA ASN A 185 -6.33 -0.14 -19.09
C ASN A 185 -4.91 0.29 -18.77
N ILE A 186 -4.23 -0.48 -17.93
CA ILE A 186 -2.82 -0.27 -17.62
C ILE A 186 -1.99 -0.81 -18.81
N PRO A 187 -1.26 0.04 -19.55
CA PRO A 187 -0.69 -0.32 -20.85
C PRO A 187 0.37 -1.42 -20.79
N PHE A 188 1.01 -1.63 -19.64
CA PHE A 188 2.05 -2.66 -19.46
C PHE A 188 1.52 -3.98 -18.88
N VAL A 189 0.30 -4.01 -18.32
CA VAL A 189 -0.30 -5.24 -17.74
C VAL A 189 -1.52 -5.71 -18.55
N GLY A 190 -2.13 -4.84 -19.36
CA GLY A 190 -3.33 -5.15 -20.13
C GLY A 190 -4.58 -5.36 -19.26
N LEU A 191 -4.53 -4.97 -17.99
CA LEU A 191 -5.61 -5.13 -17.02
C LEU A 191 -6.33 -3.80 -16.80
N SER A 192 -7.62 -3.89 -16.46
CA SER A 192 -8.44 -2.71 -16.13
C SER A 192 -7.82 -1.97 -14.94
N ALA A 193 -7.46 -0.71 -15.16
CA ALA A 193 -6.93 0.18 -14.13
C ALA A 193 -7.98 0.45 -13.04
N GLY A 194 -9.27 0.47 -13.39
CA GLY A 194 -10.34 0.58 -12.39
C GLY A 194 -10.37 -0.62 -11.45
N PHE A 195 -10.13 -1.84 -11.95
CA PHE A 195 -10.03 -3.01 -11.06
C PHE A 195 -8.71 -3.02 -10.28
N TYR A 196 -7.59 -2.81 -10.97
CA TYR A 196 -6.26 -2.95 -10.36
C TYR A 196 -5.94 -1.85 -9.36
N LEU A 197 -6.19 -0.59 -9.72
CA LEU A 197 -6.00 0.54 -8.81
C LEU A 197 -7.15 0.61 -7.81
N GLY A 198 -8.35 0.13 -8.13
CA GLY A 198 -9.47 0.05 -7.19
C GLY A 198 -9.16 -0.77 -5.94
N LEU A 199 -8.34 -1.83 -6.07
CA LEU A 199 -7.85 -2.59 -4.91
C LEU A 199 -7.05 -1.74 -3.91
N LEU A 200 -6.47 -0.62 -4.34
CA LEU A 200 -5.78 0.33 -3.47
C LEU A 200 -6.65 1.56 -3.16
N LEU A 201 -7.26 2.15 -4.19
CA LEU A 201 -8.01 3.40 -4.12
C LEU A 201 -9.26 3.27 -3.25
N VAL A 202 -9.99 2.16 -3.35
CA VAL A 202 -11.22 1.95 -2.57
C VAL A 202 -10.89 1.82 -1.08
N PRO A 203 -9.99 0.92 -0.63
CA PRO A 203 -9.60 0.86 0.78
C PRO A 203 -8.99 2.18 1.28
N LEU A 204 -8.15 2.84 0.48
CA LEU A 204 -7.52 4.09 0.88
C LEU A 204 -8.55 5.22 1.04
N SER A 205 -9.55 5.29 0.16
CA SER A 205 -10.66 6.24 0.28
C SER A 205 -11.48 6.02 1.55
N ALA A 206 -11.74 4.75 1.90
CA ALA A 206 -12.45 4.38 3.12
C ALA A 206 -11.65 4.75 4.37
N VAL A 207 -10.34 4.49 4.38
CA VAL A 207 -9.44 4.89 5.47
C VAL A 207 -9.43 6.41 5.64
N LEU A 208 -9.33 7.17 4.55
CA LEU A 208 -9.35 8.64 4.63
C LEU A 208 -10.71 9.18 5.09
N ALA A 209 -11.82 8.59 4.64
CA ALA A 209 -13.15 8.96 5.13
C ALA A 209 -13.30 8.65 6.62
N GLY A 210 -12.82 7.48 7.06
CA GLY A 210 -12.77 7.09 8.47
C GLY A 210 -11.93 8.06 9.31
N ALA A 211 -10.76 8.47 8.80
CA ALA A 211 -9.92 9.48 9.44
C ALA A 211 -10.63 10.84 9.54
N GLY A 212 -11.36 11.25 8.49
CA GLY A 212 -12.19 12.46 8.52
C GLY A 212 -13.32 12.39 9.56
N ILE A 213 -14.01 11.25 9.66
CA ILE A 213 -15.06 11.02 10.68
C ILE A 213 -14.46 11.07 12.08
N ALA A 214 -13.32 10.38 12.30
CA ALA A 214 -12.65 10.36 13.58
C ALA A 214 -12.18 11.75 14.00
N LEU A 215 -11.48 12.49 13.13
CA LEU A 215 -11.06 13.86 13.43
C LEU A 215 -12.26 14.81 13.61
N GLY A 216 -13.34 14.61 12.85
CA GLY A 216 -14.56 15.39 12.95
C GLY A 216 -15.34 15.16 14.24
N SER A 217 -15.34 13.94 14.78
CA SER A 217 -16.01 13.62 16.04
C SER A 217 -15.20 14.06 17.28
N LEU A 218 -13.88 14.22 17.13
CA LEU A 218 -12.97 14.66 18.18
C LEU A 218 -12.87 16.19 18.29
N LYS A 219 -13.10 16.91 17.19
CA LYS A 219 -13.12 18.37 17.17
C LYS A 219 -14.37 18.88 17.89
N LYS A 220 -14.19 19.39 19.10
CA LYS A 220 -15.23 20.12 19.86
C LYS A 220 -15.49 21.49 19.28
#